data_AF-A0A2T6G925-F1
#
_entry.id   AF-A0A2T6G925-F1
#
_cell.length_a   1.000
_cell.length_b   1.000
_cell.length_c   1.000
_cell.angle_alpha   90.00
_cell.angle_beta   90.00
_cell.angle_gamma   90.00
#
_symmetry.space_group_name_H-M   'P 1'
#
loop_
_entity.id
_entity.type
_entity.pdbx_description
1 polymer ?
#
loop_
_entity_poly.entity_id
_entity_poly.type
_entity_poly.pdbx_seq_one_letter_code
_entity_poly.pdbx_strand_id
1 'polypeptide(L)'
;MMLYNAFTGTSTLGDAAWSVAQLIFRKLNLVGDAVNLYNSLLWKFRAIYNSFGGKFSWADLGGVILDLGEFIVNLLPAGKVVNVVQILWGSANIL
;
A
#
# COMPACT_ATOMS: atom_id res chain seq x y z
N MET A 1 2.02 10.81 -4.69
CA MET A 1 3.48 10.69 -4.55
C MET A 1 3.90 9.85 -3.35
N MET A 2 3.14 9.78 -2.26
CA MET A 2 3.48 8.99 -1.07
C MET A 2 4.00 7.56 -1.34
N LEU A 3 3.33 6.73 -2.15
CA LEU A 3 3.86 5.39 -2.47
C LEU A 3 5.14 5.46 -3.31
N TYR A 4 5.13 6.27 -4.38
CA TYR A 4 6.31 6.45 -5.22
C TYR A 4 7.54 6.92 -4.43
N ASN A 5 7.34 7.86 -3.50
CA ASN A 5 8.38 8.41 -2.63
C ASN A 5 8.93 7.36 -1.67
N ALA A 6 8.06 6.47 -1.17
CA ALA A 6 8.46 5.38 -0.28
C ALA A 6 9.34 4.35 -0.99
N PHE A 7 9.06 4.08 -2.27
CA PHE A 7 9.83 3.14 -3.08
C PHE A 7 11.04 3.77 -3.80
N THR A 8 11.10 5.10 -3.92
CA THR A 8 12.28 5.84 -4.42
C THR A 8 13.18 6.42 -3.33
N GLY A 9 12.83 6.25 -2.04
CA GLY A 9 13.66 6.62 -0.89
C GLY A 9 13.53 8.09 -0.46
N THR A 10 12.55 8.82 -0.95
CA THR A 10 12.25 10.21 -0.52
C THR A 10 11.26 10.28 0.66
N SER A 11 10.65 9.16 1.04
CA SER A 11 9.91 8.99 2.30
C SER A 11 10.14 7.59 2.89
N THR A 12 9.69 7.33 4.12
CA THR A 12 9.84 6.00 4.72
C THR A 12 8.76 5.02 4.25
N LEU A 13 9.10 3.73 4.16
CA LEU A 13 8.13 2.66 3.91
C LEU A 13 7.10 2.53 5.06
N GLY A 14 7.48 2.92 6.29
CA GLY A 14 6.62 2.90 7.47
C GLY A 14 5.47 3.90 7.36
N ASP A 15 5.77 5.15 7.06
CA ASP A 15 4.75 6.20 6.86
C ASP A 15 3.83 5.84 5.70
N ALA A 16 4.40 5.20 4.68
CA ALA A 16 3.66 4.74 3.53
C ALA A 16 2.66 3.62 3.89
N ALA A 17 3.11 2.60 4.61
CA ALA A 17 2.25 1.53 5.08
C ALA A 17 1.16 2.04 6.04
N TRP A 18 1.50 2.97 6.95
CA TRP A 18 0.56 3.51 7.92
C TRP A 18 -0.55 4.31 7.24
N SER A 19 -0.22 5.19 6.30
CA SER A 19 -1.25 6.02 5.66
C SER A 19 -2.15 5.19 4.74
N VAL A 20 -1.64 4.12 4.09
CA VAL A 20 -2.47 3.15 3.37
C VAL A 20 -3.42 2.44 4.33
N ALA A 21 -2.94 1.92 5.47
CA ALA A 21 -3.77 1.26 6.46
C ALA A 21 -4.90 2.18 6.98
N GLN A 22 -4.56 3.42 7.34
CA GLN A 22 -5.51 4.44 7.78
C GLN A 22 -6.54 4.80 6.71
N LEU A 23 -6.13 4.90 5.43
CA LEU A 23 -7.05 5.16 4.32
C LEU A 23 -8.02 3.98 4.10
N ILE A 24 -7.53 2.75 4.20
CA ILE A 24 -8.35 1.54 4.08
C ILE A 24 -9.39 1.50 5.20
N PHE A 25 -8.97 1.69 6.46
CA PHE A 25 -9.90 1.70 7.59
C PHE A 25 -10.98 2.77 7.46
N ARG A 26 -10.59 4.00 7.10
CA ARG A 26 -11.53 5.12 6.91
C ARG A 26 -12.50 4.88 5.75
N LYS A 27 -12.01 4.48 4.59
CA LYS A 27 -12.84 4.33 3.38
C LYS A 27 -13.70 3.07 3.39
N LEU A 28 -13.25 2.02 4.06
CA LEU A 28 -13.98 0.75 4.13
C LEU A 28 -14.79 0.59 5.41
N ASN A 29 -14.76 1.58 6.30
CA ASN A 29 -15.43 1.59 7.61
C ASN A 29 -15.22 0.27 8.36
N LEU A 30 -13.96 -0.15 8.50
CA LEU A 30 -13.61 -1.39 9.18
C LEU A 30 -13.68 -1.20 10.69
N VAL A 31 -14.23 -2.19 11.39
CA VAL A 31 -14.27 -2.23 12.86
C VAL A 31 -12.95 -2.82 13.36
N GLY A 32 -12.24 -2.09 14.24
CA GLY A 32 -11.00 -2.56 14.86
C GLY A 32 -9.85 -1.55 14.75
N ASP A 33 -8.62 -2.03 14.95
CA ASP A 33 -7.40 -1.22 14.89
C ASP A 33 -6.62 -1.47 13.58
N ALA A 34 -6.14 -0.37 12.99
CA ALA A 34 -5.31 -0.37 11.80
C ALA A 34 -3.90 -0.93 12.02
N VAL A 35 -3.44 -1.10 13.27
CA VAL A 35 -2.08 -1.57 13.60
C VAL A 35 -1.75 -2.93 12.97
N ASN A 36 -2.67 -3.89 12.99
CA ASN A 36 -2.43 -5.21 12.40
C ASN A 36 -2.26 -5.13 10.88
N LEU A 37 -3.16 -4.39 10.21
CA LEU A 37 -3.06 -4.16 8.77
C LEU A 37 -1.78 -3.39 8.41
N TYR A 38 -1.41 -2.40 9.21
CA TYR A 38 -0.15 -1.67 9.08
C TYR A 38 1.06 -2.59 9.14
N ASN A 39 1.15 -3.47 10.14
CA ASN A 39 2.28 -4.39 10.29
C ASN A 39 2.38 -5.35 9.09
N SER A 40 1.24 -5.88 8.63
CA SER A 40 1.17 -6.72 7.42
C SER A 40 1.60 -5.95 6.17
N LEU A 41 1.15 -4.71 6.00
CA LEU A 41 1.53 -3.85 4.88
C LEU A 41 3.01 -3.49 4.91
N LEU A 42 3.55 -3.11 6.07
CA LEU A 42 4.97 -2.77 6.21
C LEU A 42 5.87 -3.96 5.84
N TRP A 43 5.49 -5.17 6.27
CA TRP A 43 6.20 -6.39 5.87
C TRP A 43 6.19 -6.56 4.35
N LYS A 44 5.01 -6.43 3.71
CA LYS A 44 4.87 -6.56 2.26
C LYS A 44 5.63 -5.46 1.49
N PHE A 45 5.59 -4.22 1.97
CA PHE A 45 6.33 -3.09 1.39
C PHE A 45 7.84 -3.34 1.41
N ARG A 46 8.37 -3.87 2.51
CA ARG A 46 9.79 -4.25 2.61
C ARG A 46 10.15 -5.36 1.63
N ALA A 47 9.29 -6.38 1.50
CA ALA A 47 9.50 -7.47 0.55
C ALA A 47 9.56 -6.96 -0.90
N ILE A 48 8.64 -6.07 -1.27
CA ILE A 48 8.59 -5.41 -2.58
C ILE A 48 9.81 -4.51 -2.78
N TYR A 49 10.15 -3.66 -1.82
CA TYR A 49 11.32 -2.78 -1.93
C TYR A 49 12.62 -3.58 -2.15
N ASN A 50 12.78 -4.69 -1.42
CA ASN A 50 13.92 -5.57 -1.55
C ASN A 50 13.95 -6.33 -2.88
N SER A 51 12.81 -6.60 -3.52
CA SER A 51 12.78 -7.28 -4.83
C SER A 51 13.30 -6.40 -5.96
N PHE A 52 13.23 -5.07 -5.82
CA PHE A 52 13.76 -4.12 -6.81
C PHE A 52 15.25 -3.84 -6.67
N GLY A 53 15.89 -4.24 -5.56
CA GLY A 53 17.34 -4.03 -5.35
C GLY A 53 17.78 -2.57 -5.50
N GLY A 54 16.91 -1.61 -5.16
CA GLY A 54 17.17 -0.17 -5.28
C GLY A 54 16.95 0.44 -6.68
N LYS A 55 16.43 -0.32 -7.66
CA LYS A 55 16.16 0.17 -9.02
C LYS A 55 14.66 0.33 -9.29
N PHE A 56 13.95 1.04 -8.42
CA PHE A 56 12.52 1.27 -8.59
C PHE A 56 12.24 2.35 -9.66
N SER A 57 11.34 2.06 -10.60
CA SER A 57 10.87 3.03 -11.60
C SER A 57 9.36 3.27 -11.50
N TRP A 58 8.89 4.38 -12.10
CA TRP A 58 7.45 4.66 -12.21
C TRP A 58 6.67 3.55 -12.93
N ALA A 59 7.29 2.85 -13.89
CA ALA A 59 6.65 1.75 -14.61
C ALA A 59 6.35 0.57 -13.68
N ASP A 60 7.18 0.35 -12.66
CA ASP A 60 7.02 -0.72 -11.67
C ASP A 60 5.90 -0.43 -10.67
N LEU A 61 5.52 0.84 -10.51
CA LEU A 61 4.49 1.25 -9.55
C LEU A 61 3.12 0.61 -9.84
N GLY A 62 2.79 0.40 -11.12
CA GLY A 62 1.56 -0.29 -11.50
C GLY A 62 1.53 -1.74 -10.98
N GLY A 63 2.65 -2.46 -11.11
CA GLY A 63 2.80 -3.82 -10.58
C GLY A 63 2.74 -3.86 -9.06
N VAL A 64 3.39 -2.90 -8.39
CA VAL A 64 3.32 -2.77 -6.91
C VAL A 64 1.90 -2.53 -6.42
N ILE A 65 1.13 -1.67 -7.09
CA ILE A 65 -0.26 -1.39 -6.71
C ILE A 65 -1.12 -2.66 -6.85
N LEU A 66 -0.93 -3.44 -7.91
CA LEU A 66 -1.67 -4.68 -8.10
C LEU A 66 -1.31 -5.73 -7.04
N ASP A 67 -0.02 -5.95 -6.77
CA ASP A 67 0.46 -6.90 -5.76
C ASP A 67 -0.01 -6.52 -4.33
N LEU A 68 0.03 -5.22 -4.00
CA LEU A 68 -0.53 -4.72 -2.75
C LEU A 68 -2.05 -4.87 -2.70
N GLY A 69 -2.74 -4.63 -3.81
CA GLY A 69 -4.18 -4.79 -3.92
C GLY A 69 -4.60 -6.23 -3.64
N GLU A 70 -3.96 -7.20 -4.28
CA GLU A 70 -4.21 -8.63 -4.06
C GLU A 70 -3.92 -9.03 -2.60
N PHE A 71 -2.80 -8.58 -2.05
CA PHE A 71 -2.44 -8.84 -0.65
C PHE A 71 -3.50 -8.31 0.33
N ILE A 72 -3.91 -7.05 0.18
CA ILE A 72 -4.91 -6.44 1.06
C ILE A 72 -6.26 -7.14 0.93
N VAL A 73 -6.65 -7.53 -0.28
CA VAL A 73 -7.92 -8.25 -0.51
C VAL A 73 -7.95 -9.58 0.22
N ASN A 74 -6.82 -10.30 0.26
CA ASN A 74 -6.72 -11.54 1.04
C ASN A 74 -6.78 -11.33 2.56
N LEU A 75 -6.59 -10.09 3.04
CA LEU A 75 -6.69 -9.72 4.45
C LEU A 75 -8.06 -9.12 4.82
N LEU A 76 -8.92 -8.84 3.85
CA LEU A 76 -10.21 -8.18 4.05
C LEU A 76 -11.39 -9.08 3.65
N PRO A 77 -12.59 -8.85 4.19
CA PRO A 77 -13.79 -9.58 3.76
C PRO A 77 -14.06 -9.39 2.26
N ALA A 78 -14.49 -10.48 1.59
CA ALA A 78 -14.81 -10.49 0.17
C ALA A 78 -15.84 -9.39 -0.19
N GLY A 79 -15.53 -8.57 -1.19
CA GLY A 79 -16.41 -7.49 -1.68
C GLY A 79 -15.81 -6.08 -1.69
N LYS A 80 -14.55 -5.90 -1.28
CA LYS A 80 -13.92 -4.56 -1.18
C LYS A 80 -12.73 -4.32 -2.13
N VAL A 81 -12.51 -5.22 -3.08
CA VAL A 81 -11.37 -5.25 -4.03
C VAL A 81 -11.19 -3.94 -4.82
N VAL A 82 -12.25 -3.49 -5.49
CA VAL A 82 -12.20 -2.29 -6.34
C VAL A 82 -11.84 -1.04 -5.52
N ASN A 83 -12.39 -0.95 -4.31
CA ASN A 83 -12.11 0.16 -3.40
C ASN A 83 -10.65 0.16 -2.94
N VAL A 84 -10.06 -1.01 -2.70
CA VAL A 84 -8.65 -1.13 -2.30
C VAL A 84 -7.71 -0.66 -3.41
N VAL A 85 -7.92 -1.10 -4.65
CA VAL A 85 -7.09 -0.69 -5.79
C VAL A 85 -7.21 0.82 -6.03
N GLN A 86 -8.42 1.39 -5.95
CA GLN A 86 -8.63 2.84 -6.05
C GLN A 86 -7.92 3.61 -4.93
N ILE A 87 -7.88 3.09 -3.70
CA ILE A 87 -7.16 3.70 -2.58
C ILE A 87 -5.66 3.74 -2.84
N LEU A 88 -5.09 2.62 -3.31
CA LEU A 88 -3.67 2.51 -3.62
C LEU A 88 -3.29 3.44 -4.78
N TRP A 89 -4.10 3.47 -5.84
CA TRP A 89 -3.88 4.37 -6.98
C TRP A 89 -3.97 5.85 -6.60
N GLY A 90 -4.89 6.21 -5.70
CA GLY A 90 -4.95 7.55 -5.12
C GLY A 90 -3.67 7.90 -4.33
N SER A 91 -3.16 6.94 -3.56
CA SER A 91 -1.94 7.12 -2.74
C SER A 91 -0.67 7.27 -3.59
N ALA A 92 -0.67 6.71 -4.81
CA ALA A 92 0.38 6.90 -5.79
C ALA A 92 0.41 8.32 -6.40
N ASN A 93 -0.76 8.95 -6.58
CA ASN A 93 -0.89 10.20 -7.34
C ASN A 93 -1.02 11.49 -6.52
N ILE A 94 -1.28 11.42 -5.21
CA ILE A 94 -1.41 12.65 -4.39
C ILE A 94 -0.06 13.39 -4.31
N LEU A 95 0.04 14.49 -5.07
CA LEU A 95 1.10 15.51 -5.02
C LEU A 95 1.38 15.93 -3.57
#